data_AF-A0A938AXP3-F1
#
_entry.id   AF-A0A938AXP3-F1
#
_cell.length_a   1.000
_cell.length_b   1.000
_cell.length_c   1.000
_cell.angle_alpha   90.00
_cell.angle_beta   90.00
_cell.angle_gamma   90.00
#
_symmetry.space_group_name_H-M   'P 1'
#
loop_
_entity.id
_entity.type
_entity.pdbx_description
1 polymer ?
#
loop_
_entity_poly.entity_id
_entity_poly.type
_entity_poly.pdbx_seq_one_letter_code
_entity_poly.pdbx_strand_id
1 'polypeptide(L)'
;MAVTCAYHKKVDAAGACVSCGKLVCEECKVTLKGKIYCNPCVEEMFTEKAAVASAVSAPAAVTAVETKPGKGLTKPPAEAPAKAKAAAKAEAATGNTSGQGKDAVIPDEIRGWNWGAFLMSWIWGIGNRVWISLLAFVLGIIMSIILGIKGNEWAWQSKTWNSVEHFKKTQRTWMWVGIALLIVSIAIGVLGALIAALYSSGGEIQFN
;
A
#
# COMPACT_ATOMS: atom_id res chain seq x y z
N MET A 1 0.94 46.82 19.09
CA MET A 1 1.26 45.91 20.21
C MET A 1 2.00 44.73 19.60
N ALA A 2 3.24 44.47 20.01
CA ALA A 2 3.98 43.31 19.52
C ALA A 2 3.27 42.04 20.00
N VAL A 3 2.91 41.17 19.06
CA VAL A 3 2.22 39.93 19.39
C VAL A 3 3.30 38.89 19.69
N THR A 4 3.37 38.47 20.94
CA THR A 4 4.47 37.62 21.44
C THR A 4 4.14 36.14 21.31
N CYS A 5 5.18 35.33 21.23
CA CYS A 5 5.08 33.87 21.24
C CYS A 5 4.43 33.40 22.54
N ALA A 6 3.50 32.44 22.45
CA ALA A 6 2.82 31.84 23.59
C ALA A 6 3.79 31.16 24.59
N TYR A 7 4.99 30.78 24.13
CA TYR A 7 6.01 30.10 24.93
C TYR A 7 7.14 31.04 25.38
N HIS A 8 7.28 32.21 24.76
CA HIS A 8 8.35 33.17 25.07
C HIS A 8 7.80 34.60 25.16
N LYS A 9 7.83 35.17 26.36
CA LYS A 9 7.28 36.51 26.65
C LYS A 9 8.01 37.68 25.98
N LYS A 10 9.18 37.45 25.37
CA LYS A 10 10.04 38.49 24.78
C LYS A 10 10.39 38.24 23.30
N VAL A 11 9.74 37.28 22.66
CA VAL A 11 10.01 36.93 21.25
C VAL A 11 8.73 37.14 20.45
N ASP A 12 8.86 37.81 19.30
CA ASP A 12 7.74 38.07 18.41
C ASP A 12 7.22 36.78 17.76
N ALA A 13 5.91 36.69 17.60
CA ALA A 13 5.27 35.56 16.94
C ALA A 13 5.46 35.61 15.42
N ALA A 14 5.85 34.49 14.84
CA ALA A 14 6.02 34.31 13.40
C ALA A 14 4.75 33.79 12.71
N GLY A 15 3.87 33.10 13.45
CA GLY A 15 2.61 32.59 12.92
C GLY A 15 1.75 31.84 13.94
N ALA A 16 0.54 31.46 13.54
CA ALA A 16 -0.39 30.70 14.38
C ALA A 16 -0.31 29.19 14.07
N CYS A 17 -0.29 28.38 15.13
CA CYS A 17 -0.43 26.93 15.01
C CYS A 17 -1.80 26.58 14.44
N VAL A 18 -1.85 25.79 13.36
CA VAL A 18 -3.09 25.37 12.71
C VAL A 18 -3.95 24.46 13.60
N SER A 19 -3.33 23.72 14.53
CA SER A 19 -4.04 22.76 15.39
C SER A 19 -4.67 23.39 16.64
N CYS A 20 -3.99 24.33 17.29
CA CYS A 20 -4.43 24.90 18.57
C CYS A 20 -4.59 26.42 18.56
N GLY A 21 -4.28 27.10 17.45
CA GLY A 21 -4.40 28.55 17.30
C GLY A 21 -3.35 29.38 18.04
N LYS A 22 -2.47 28.77 18.84
CA LYS A 22 -1.44 29.50 19.60
C LYS A 22 -0.40 30.12 18.68
N LEU A 23 0.01 31.34 19.00
CA LEU A 23 1.03 32.09 18.27
C LEU A 23 2.43 31.63 18.66
N VAL A 24 3.25 31.26 17.67
CA VAL A 24 4.58 30.68 17.84
C VAL A 24 5.63 31.50 17.11
N CYS A 25 6.84 31.61 17.69
CA CYS A 25 7.99 32.25 17.05
C CYS A 25 8.67 31.32 16.03
N GLU A 26 9.67 31.84 15.32
CA GLU A 26 10.51 31.08 14.37
C GLU A 26 11.14 29.83 14.98
N GLU A 27 11.49 29.84 16.27
CA GLU A 27 12.12 28.71 16.95
C GLU A 27 11.11 27.65 17.42
N CYS A 28 9.88 28.07 17.77
CA CYS A 28 8.85 27.16 18.28
C CYS A 28 7.94 26.59 17.18
N LYS A 29 8.05 27.09 15.94
CA LYS A 29 7.23 26.62 14.82
C LYS A 29 7.85 25.37 14.19
N VAL A 30 7.01 24.36 14.01
CA VAL A 30 7.31 23.18 13.21
C VAL A 30 6.49 23.27 11.93
N THR A 31 7.16 23.22 10.77
CA THR A 31 6.46 23.31 9.48
C THR A 31 6.31 21.93 8.88
N LEU A 32 5.07 21.46 8.75
CA LEU A 32 4.73 20.21 8.07
C LEU A 32 3.94 20.54 6.82
N LYS A 33 4.47 20.18 5.64
CA LYS A 33 3.82 20.44 4.33
C LYS A 33 3.41 21.92 4.14
N GLY A 34 4.24 22.86 4.61
CA GLY A 34 3.98 24.30 4.48
C GLY A 34 2.96 24.88 5.47
N LYS A 35 2.49 24.11 6.46
CA LYS A 35 1.61 24.58 7.54
C LYS A 35 2.36 24.64 8.87
N ILE A 36 2.07 25.68 9.67
CA ILE A 36 2.73 25.94 10.96
C ILE A 36 2.01 25.18 12.09
N TYR A 37 2.79 24.45 12.88
CA TYR A 37 2.34 23.75 14.09
C TYR A 37 3.27 24.09 15.27
N CYS A 38 2.78 24.00 16.51
CA CYS A 38 3.63 24.08 17.69
C CYS A 38 4.13 22.69 18.09
N ASN A 39 5.32 22.61 18.69
CA ASN A 39 5.94 21.34 19.05
C ASN A 39 5.03 20.41 19.89
N PRO A 40 4.29 20.90 20.91
CA PRO A 40 3.38 20.03 21.68
C PRO A 40 2.26 19.40 20.85
N CYS A 41 1.65 20.15 19.92
CA CYS A 41 0.59 19.58 19.06
C CYS A 41 1.16 18.54 18.08
N VAL A 42 2.40 18.73 17.63
CA VAL A 42 3.06 17.78 16.76
C VAL A 42 3.37 16.48 17.50
N GLU A 43 3.85 16.57 18.74
CA GLU A 43 4.07 15.40 19.61
C GLU A 43 2.78 14.62 19.87
N GLU A 44 1.66 15.29 20.15
CA GLU A 44 0.35 14.64 20.32
C GLU A 44 -0.12 13.92 19.03
N MET A 45 0.06 14.55 17.86
CA MET A 45 -0.29 13.95 16.56
C MET A 45 0.57 12.70 16.24
N PHE A 46 1.79 12.62 16.77
CA PHE A 46 2.61 11.41 16.65
C PHE A 46 2.28 10.35 17.71
N THR A 47 1.79 10.78 18.88
CA THR A 47 1.46 9.87 19.99
C THR A 47 0.11 9.16 19.77
N GLU A 48 -0.89 9.81 19.17
CA GLU A 48 -2.14 9.14 18.74
C GLU A 48 -1.86 8.00 17.75
N LYS A 49 -0.84 8.16 16.90
CA LYS A 49 -0.43 7.13 15.93
C LYS A 49 0.28 5.93 16.59
N ALA A 50 0.89 6.12 17.76
CA ALA A 50 1.53 5.07 18.54
C ALA A 50 0.52 4.29 19.42
N ALA A 51 -0.50 4.96 19.96
CA ALA A 51 -1.54 4.32 20.78
C ALA A 51 -2.42 3.36 19.96
N VAL A 52 -2.74 3.70 18.70
CA VAL A 52 -3.49 2.81 17.78
C VAL A 52 -2.66 1.58 17.36
N ALA A 53 -1.32 1.65 17.41
CA ALA A 53 -0.44 0.53 17.10
C ALA A 53 -0.25 -0.45 18.28
N SER A 54 -0.43 0.00 19.53
CA SER A 54 -0.11 -0.82 20.72
C SER A 54 -1.33 -1.51 21.37
N ALA A 55 -2.56 -1.22 20.93
CA ALA A 55 -3.77 -1.85 21.47
C ALA A 55 -4.14 -3.21 20.84
N VAL A 56 -3.36 -3.69 19.85
CA VAL A 56 -3.58 -5.00 19.19
C VAL A 56 -2.39 -5.93 19.41
N SER A 57 -1.98 -6.12 20.65
CA SER A 57 -1.18 -7.30 21.04
C SER A 57 -0.97 -7.32 22.55
N ALA A 58 -1.89 -7.95 23.28
CA ALA A 58 -1.55 -8.57 24.55
C ALA A 58 -0.93 -9.95 24.24
N PRO A 59 0.34 -10.22 24.61
CA PRO A 59 0.85 -11.58 24.62
C PRO A 59 0.57 -12.22 25.98
N ALA A 60 -0.05 -13.40 25.92
CA ALA A 60 -0.08 -14.34 27.02
C ALA A 60 1.36 -14.75 27.39
N ALA A 61 1.60 -14.78 28.69
CA ALA A 61 2.86 -15.07 29.34
C ALA A 61 3.40 -16.46 29.00
N VAL A 62 4.71 -16.54 28.74
CA VAL A 62 5.55 -17.69 29.10
C VAL A 62 6.92 -17.19 29.57
N THR A 63 7.06 -17.26 30.89
CA THR A 63 8.26 -17.57 31.71
C THR A 63 9.58 -16.85 31.44
N ALA A 64 9.90 -16.01 32.42
CA ALA A 64 11.23 -15.50 32.73
C ALA A 64 12.26 -16.61 32.98
N VAL A 65 13.48 -16.41 32.48
CA VAL A 65 14.70 -16.96 33.06
C VAL A 65 15.68 -15.80 33.23
N GLU A 66 16.08 -15.59 34.48
CA GLU A 66 17.05 -14.61 34.94
C GLU A 66 18.44 -14.87 34.36
N THR A 67 19.17 -13.81 33.99
CA THR A 67 20.63 -13.75 34.19
C THR A 67 21.07 -12.30 34.49
N LYS A 68 21.94 -12.19 35.50
CA LYS A 68 22.50 -10.98 36.16
C LYS A 68 23.38 -10.11 35.22
N PRO A 69 23.67 -8.85 35.60
CA PRO A 69 24.36 -7.88 34.76
C PRO A 69 25.89 -7.95 34.89
N GLY A 70 26.58 -7.95 33.75
CA GLY A 70 28.03 -7.81 33.65
C GLY A 70 28.40 -6.58 32.84
N LYS A 71 29.00 -5.58 33.49
CA LYS A 71 29.65 -4.42 32.88
C LYS A 71 30.85 -4.88 32.03
N GLY A 72 31.08 -4.23 30.89
CA GLY A 72 32.31 -4.40 30.13
C GLY A 72 32.35 -3.54 28.88
N LEU A 73 32.86 -2.32 29.03
CA LEU A 73 33.27 -1.43 27.95
C LEU A 73 34.45 -2.05 27.18
N THR A 74 34.42 -2.03 25.84
CA THR A 74 35.58 -1.65 25.00
C THR A 74 35.13 -1.20 23.61
N LYS A 75 35.75 -0.13 23.10
CA LYS A 75 35.59 0.45 21.74
C LYS A 75 36.30 -0.41 20.67
N PRO A 76 35.99 -0.18 19.38
CA PRO A 76 36.29 -1.06 18.24
C PRO A 76 37.57 -0.68 17.48
N PRO A 77 38.04 -1.53 16.54
CA PRO A 77 38.73 -1.10 15.34
C PRO A 77 37.84 -1.20 14.10
N ALA A 78 38.08 -0.26 13.20
CA ALA A 78 37.32 0.04 12.01
C ALA A 78 37.65 -0.89 10.84
N GLU A 79 36.61 -1.29 10.09
CA GLU A 79 36.68 -1.48 8.64
C GLU A 79 35.29 -1.27 8.03
N ALA A 80 35.17 -0.23 7.21
CA ALA A 80 34.04 0.08 6.35
C ALA A 80 34.51 -0.08 4.88
N PRO A 81 33.71 0.06 3.80
CA PRO A 81 32.28 0.33 3.70
C PRO A 81 31.64 -0.33 2.43
N ALA A 82 31.06 -1.55 2.52
CA ALA A 82 30.26 -2.10 1.41
C ALA A 82 28.83 -2.51 1.83
N LYS A 83 28.64 -2.83 3.11
CA LYS A 83 27.34 -3.21 3.67
C LYS A 83 26.42 -2.01 3.98
N ALA A 84 26.95 -0.79 4.03
CA ALA A 84 26.18 0.41 4.37
C ALA A 84 25.12 0.77 3.31
N LYS A 85 25.37 0.51 2.02
CA LYS A 85 24.38 0.74 0.96
C LYS A 85 23.28 -0.33 0.90
N ALA A 86 23.59 -1.55 1.33
CA ALA A 86 22.60 -2.63 1.44
C ALA A 86 21.72 -2.47 2.69
N ALA A 87 22.29 -2.00 3.81
CA ALA A 87 21.56 -1.69 5.04
C ALA A 87 20.60 -0.50 4.87
N ALA A 88 21.00 0.55 4.14
CA ALA A 88 20.13 1.69 3.87
C ALA A 88 18.91 1.36 2.96
N LYS A 89 19.01 0.34 2.08
CA LYS A 89 17.87 -0.17 1.30
C LYS A 89 16.95 -1.07 2.14
N ALA A 90 17.50 -1.68 3.20
CA ALA A 90 16.75 -2.52 4.14
C ALA A 90 16.07 -1.69 5.26
N GLU A 91 16.54 -0.50 5.61
CA GLU A 91 15.89 0.36 6.63
C GLU A 91 14.65 1.12 6.13
N ALA A 92 14.43 1.19 4.82
CA ALA A 92 13.11 1.51 4.27
C ALA A 92 12.05 0.41 4.57
N ALA A 93 12.46 -0.74 5.13
CA ALA A 93 11.59 -1.87 5.49
C ALA A 93 10.93 -1.76 6.88
N THR A 94 10.59 -0.56 7.34
CA THR A 94 9.74 -0.38 8.54
C THR A 94 8.39 0.29 8.28
N GLY A 95 8.07 0.64 7.03
CA GLY A 95 6.76 1.18 6.68
C GLY A 95 6.25 0.66 5.34
N ASN A 96 5.15 -0.10 5.38
CA ASN A 96 4.39 -0.44 4.18
C ASN A 96 3.85 0.85 3.53
N THR A 97 4.27 1.12 2.29
CA THR A 97 3.96 2.36 1.55
C THR A 97 2.69 2.28 0.70
N SER A 98 1.99 1.14 0.74
CA SER A 98 0.76 0.97 -0.04
C SER A 98 -0.30 2.03 0.30
N GLY A 99 -1.10 2.40 -0.71
CA GLY A 99 -2.15 3.40 -0.55
C GLY A 99 -1.66 4.85 -0.48
N GLN A 100 -0.36 5.12 -0.59
CA GLN A 100 0.21 6.48 -0.60
C GLN A 100 0.13 7.17 -1.98
N GLY A 101 -0.67 6.63 -2.91
CA GLY A 101 -0.79 7.18 -4.26
C GLY A 101 0.54 7.14 -5.01
N LYS A 102 0.87 8.21 -5.73
CA LYS A 102 2.08 8.28 -6.58
C LYS A 102 3.39 8.25 -5.78
N ASP A 103 3.34 8.60 -4.49
CA ASP A 103 4.51 8.62 -3.60
C ASP A 103 4.83 7.23 -3.02
N ALA A 104 3.97 6.23 -3.26
CA ALA A 104 4.19 4.88 -2.77
C ALA A 104 5.43 4.25 -3.42
N VAL A 105 6.40 3.87 -2.59
CA VAL A 105 7.54 3.06 -3.02
C VAL A 105 7.04 1.67 -3.42
N ILE A 106 7.21 1.29 -4.68
CA ILE A 106 6.75 0.00 -5.19
C ILE A 106 7.84 -1.06 -4.95
N PRO A 107 7.55 -2.12 -4.17
CA PRO A 107 8.49 -3.23 -3.99
C PRO A 107 8.80 -3.91 -5.33
N ASP A 108 10.08 -4.23 -5.55
CA ASP A 108 10.52 -4.89 -6.79
C ASP A 108 9.82 -6.24 -7.02
N GLU A 109 9.44 -6.93 -5.95
CA GLU A 109 8.80 -8.25 -5.98
C GLU A 109 7.37 -8.28 -6.54
N ILE A 110 6.67 -7.14 -6.55
CA ILE A 110 5.30 -7.06 -7.06
C ILE A 110 5.25 -6.51 -8.49
N ARG A 111 6.41 -6.13 -9.05
CA ARG A 111 6.51 -5.69 -10.43
C ARG A 111 6.33 -6.86 -11.37
N GLY A 112 5.74 -6.59 -12.53
CA GLY A 112 5.48 -7.58 -13.57
C GLY A 112 4.00 -7.72 -13.87
N TRP A 113 3.71 -8.69 -14.74
CA TRP A 113 2.39 -8.87 -15.34
C TRP A 113 1.32 -9.26 -14.31
N ASN A 114 0.15 -8.63 -14.40
CA ASN A 114 -1.02 -8.93 -13.59
C ASN A 114 -2.11 -9.59 -14.44
N TRP A 115 -2.18 -10.91 -14.35
CA TRP A 115 -3.21 -11.71 -15.03
C TRP A 115 -4.64 -11.38 -14.60
N GLY A 116 -4.85 -11.09 -13.31
CA GLY A 116 -6.18 -10.71 -12.82
C GLY A 116 -6.67 -9.39 -13.44
N ALA A 117 -5.80 -8.40 -13.50
CA ALA A 117 -6.08 -7.09 -14.10
C ALA A 117 -6.31 -7.18 -15.60
N PHE A 118 -5.52 -8.00 -16.30
CA PHE A 118 -5.71 -8.23 -17.73
C PHE A 118 -7.04 -8.92 -18.03
N LEU A 119 -7.31 -10.08 -17.39
CA LEU A 119 -8.47 -10.92 -17.67
C LEU A 119 -9.80 -10.31 -17.17
N MET A 120 -9.77 -9.56 -16.07
CA MET A 120 -10.97 -9.08 -15.38
C MET A 120 -10.99 -7.55 -15.22
N SER A 121 -10.25 -6.82 -16.06
CA SER A 121 -10.12 -5.36 -16.16
C SER A 121 -10.94 -4.53 -15.16
N TRP A 122 -12.23 -4.29 -15.43
CA TRP A 122 -13.08 -3.44 -14.59
C TRP A 122 -13.41 -4.06 -13.23
N ILE A 123 -13.74 -5.35 -13.16
CA ILE A 123 -14.07 -6.08 -11.92
C ILE A 123 -12.87 -6.06 -10.98
N TRP A 124 -11.70 -6.43 -11.51
CA TRP A 124 -10.45 -6.39 -10.77
C TRP A 124 -10.14 -4.96 -10.30
N GLY A 125 -10.34 -3.95 -11.14
CA GLY A 125 -10.05 -2.57 -10.79
C GLY A 125 -10.95 -2.02 -9.69
N ILE A 126 -12.25 -2.36 -9.66
CA ILE A 126 -13.14 -2.03 -8.55
C ILE A 126 -12.61 -2.64 -7.24
N GLY A 127 -12.25 -3.93 -7.24
CA GLY A 127 -11.73 -4.61 -6.05
C GLY A 127 -10.39 -4.06 -5.52
N ASN A 128 -9.62 -3.43 -6.40
CA ASN A 128 -8.30 -2.86 -6.09
C ASN A 128 -8.27 -1.32 -6.06
N ARG A 129 -9.43 -0.65 -6.21
CA ARG A 129 -9.54 0.83 -6.28
C ARG A 129 -8.72 1.46 -7.42
N VAL A 130 -8.61 0.76 -8.54
CA VAL A 130 -7.93 1.21 -9.76
C VAL A 130 -8.97 1.66 -10.79
N TRP A 131 -9.55 2.83 -10.59
CA TRP A 131 -10.68 3.34 -11.40
C TRP A 131 -10.35 3.57 -12.88
N ILE A 132 -9.07 3.75 -13.22
CA ILE A 132 -8.63 3.82 -14.62
C ILE A 132 -8.95 2.53 -15.39
N SER A 133 -9.22 1.41 -14.69
CA SER A 133 -9.64 0.17 -15.35
C SER A 133 -10.99 0.29 -16.07
N LEU A 134 -11.84 1.25 -15.70
CA LEU A 134 -13.12 1.50 -16.37
C LEU A 134 -12.94 1.98 -17.82
N LEU A 135 -11.75 2.52 -18.17
CA LEU A 135 -11.44 2.85 -19.56
C LEU A 135 -11.42 1.62 -20.48
N ALA A 136 -11.39 0.40 -19.93
CA ALA A 136 -11.52 -0.83 -20.72
C ALA A 136 -12.86 -0.94 -21.47
N PHE A 137 -13.92 -0.24 -21.02
CA PHE A 137 -15.19 -0.20 -21.77
C PHE A 137 -15.11 0.60 -23.07
N VAL A 138 -14.14 1.50 -23.20
CA VAL A 138 -13.96 2.36 -24.39
C VAL A 138 -12.77 1.91 -25.22
N LEU A 139 -11.65 1.59 -24.56
CA LEU A 139 -10.39 1.23 -25.20
C LEU A 139 -10.20 -0.29 -25.38
N GLY A 140 -11.08 -1.09 -24.79
CA GLY A 140 -11.07 -2.56 -24.90
C GLY A 140 -9.72 -3.17 -24.51
N ILE A 141 -9.22 -4.03 -25.40
CA ILE A 141 -8.02 -4.85 -25.18
C ILE A 141 -6.75 -4.02 -24.92
N ILE A 142 -6.65 -2.81 -25.49
CA ILE A 142 -5.49 -1.93 -25.28
C ILE A 142 -5.38 -1.59 -23.79
N MET A 143 -6.50 -1.21 -23.17
CA MET A 143 -6.52 -0.91 -21.74
C MET A 143 -6.29 -2.16 -20.90
N SER A 144 -6.82 -3.32 -21.32
CA SER A 144 -6.55 -4.60 -20.64
C SER A 144 -5.06 -4.92 -20.62
N ILE A 145 -4.32 -4.68 -21.72
CA ILE A 145 -2.87 -4.87 -21.77
C ILE A 145 -2.15 -3.89 -20.84
N ILE A 146 -2.54 -2.60 -20.84
CA ILE A 146 -1.97 -1.59 -19.93
C ILE A 146 -2.19 -2.00 -18.46
N LEU A 147 -3.38 -2.50 -18.13
CA LEU A 147 -3.70 -3.05 -16.80
C LEU A 147 -2.87 -4.30 -16.49
N GLY A 148 -2.61 -5.15 -17.49
CA GLY A 148 -1.70 -6.29 -17.33
C GLY A 148 -0.28 -5.83 -16.94
N ILE A 149 0.24 -4.78 -17.57
CA ILE A 149 1.60 -4.28 -17.30
C ILE A 149 1.68 -3.50 -15.98
N LYS A 150 0.75 -2.57 -15.74
CA LYS A 150 0.81 -1.61 -14.62
C LYS A 150 -0.14 -1.92 -13.47
N GLY A 151 -0.98 -2.95 -13.59
CA GLY A 151 -2.03 -3.24 -12.61
C GLY A 151 -1.48 -3.43 -11.20
N ASN A 152 -0.38 -4.16 -11.03
CA ASN A 152 0.22 -4.34 -9.71
C ASN A 152 0.64 -3.01 -9.07
N GLU A 153 1.24 -2.12 -9.86
CA GLU A 153 1.68 -0.79 -9.40
C GLU A 153 0.48 0.06 -8.99
N TRP A 154 -0.54 0.15 -9.84
CA TRP A 154 -1.73 0.94 -9.55
C TRP A 154 -2.51 0.39 -8.36
N ALA A 155 -2.63 -0.93 -8.22
CA ALA A 155 -3.29 -1.55 -7.07
C ALA A 155 -2.52 -1.32 -5.76
N TRP A 156 -1.19 -1.29 -5.81
CA TRP A 156 -0.35 -0.95 -4.66
C TRP A 156 -0.50 0.52 -4.24
N GLN A 157 -0.57 1.42 -5.23
CA GLN A 157 -0.72 2.86 -5.00
C GLN A 157 -2.11 3.25 -4.50
N SER A 158 -3.16 2.58 -4.97
CA SER A 158 -4.56 2.95 -4.71
C SER A 158 -5.14 2.45 -3.40
N LYS A 159 -4.64 1.34 -2.86
CA LYS A 159 -5.23 0.64 -1.72
C LYS A 159 -4.18 0.34 -0.67
N THR A 160 -4.53 0.47 0.60
CA THR A 160 -3.69 0.04 1.73
C THR A 160 -3.73 -1.48 1.86
N TRP A 161 -2.55 -2.08 1.98
CA TRP A 161 -2.33 -3.51 2.15
C TRP A 161 -1.63 -3.76 3.48
N ASN A 162 -1.87 -4.90 4.11
CA ASN A 162 -1.22 -5.22 5.39
C ASN A 162 0.28 -5.52 5.20
N SER A 163 0.62 -6.24 4.12
CA SER A 163 2.00 -6.56 3.74
C SER A 163 2.10 -6.86 2.23
N VAL A 164 3.34 -7.02 1.74
CA VAL A 164 3.62 -7.44 0.37
C VAL A 164 3.08 -8.86 0.09
N GLU A 165 3.17 -9.75 1.08
CA GLU A 165 2.67 -11.12 1.00
C GLU A 165 1.15 -11.15 0.92
N HIS A 166 0.48 -10.31 1.72
CA HIS A 166 -0.97 -10.16 1.68
C HIS A 166 -1.41 -9.69 0.28
N PHE A 167 -0.72 -8.70 -0.30
CA PHE A 167 -0.96 -8.26 -1.67
C PHE A 167 -0.79 -9.39 -2.70
N LYS A 168 0.36 -10.08 -2.68
CA LYS A 168 0.68 -11.18 -3.61
C LYS A 168 -0.35 -12.31 -3.53
N LYS A 169 -0.80 -12.66 -2.31
CA LYS A 169 -1.86 -13.65 -2.11
C LYS A 169 -3.16 -13.21 -2.77
N THR A 170 -3.59 -11.97 -2.55
CA THR A 170 -4.81 -11.42 -3.18
C THR A 170 -4.69 -11.38 -4.71
N GLN A 171 -3.58 -10.90 -5.26
CA GLN A 171 -3.40 -10.88 -6.72
C GLN A 171 -3.38 -12.28 -7.34
N ARG A 172 -2.84 -13.27 -6.62
CA ARG A 172 -2.87 -14.68 -7.03
C ARG A 172 -4.30 -15.24 -7.04
N THR A 173 -5.12 -14.88 -6.05
CA THR A 173 -6.56 -15.24 -6.08
C THR A 173 -7.25 -14.63 -7.29
N TRP A 174 -7.02 -13.35 -7.58
CA TRP A 174 -7.58 -12.70 -8.77
C TRP A 174 -7.16 -13.38 -10.09
N MET A 175 -5.88 -13.76 -10.20
CA MET A 175 -5.39 -14.53 -11.34
C MET A 175 -6.15 -15.86 -11.50
N TRP A 176 -6.26 -16.64 -10.43
CA TRP A 176 -6.95 -17.94 -10.50
C TRP A 176 -8.43 -17.80 -10.83
N VAL A 177 -9.12 -16.82 -10.24
CA VAL A 177 -10.52 -16.52 -10.58
C VAL A 177 -10.64 -16.14 -12.05
N GLY A 178 -9.77 -15.26 -12.56
CA GLY A 178 -9.77 -14.85 -13.96
C GLY A 178 -9.52 -16.00 -14.93
N ILE A 179 -8.56 -16.87 -14.62
CA ILE A 179 -8.25 -18.06 -15.43
C ILE A 179 -9.43 -19.03 -15.42
N ALA A 180 -10.01 -19.30 -14.24
CA ALA A 180 -11.16 -20.20 -14.13
C ALA A 180 -12.36 -19.70 -14.95
N LEU A 181 -12.67 -18.40 -14.86
CA LEU A 181 -13.73 -17.78 -15.66
C LEU A 181 -13.45 -17.89 -17.15
N LEU A 182 -12.21 -17.61 -17.60
CA LEU A 182 -11.83 -17.74 -19.00
C LEU A 182 -12.03 -19.17 -19.52
N ILE A 183 -11.56 -20.18 -18.77
CA ILE A 183 -11.71 -21.59 -19.16
C ILE A 183 -13.18 -21.97 -19.28
N VAL A 184 -14.00 -21.60 -18.30
CA VAL A 184 -15.45 -21.87 -18.32
C VAL A 184 -16.12 -21.19 -19.53
N SER A 185 -15.79 -19.93 -19.80
CA SER A 185 -16.33 -19.20 -20.96
C SER A 185 -15.94 -19.86 -22.29
N ILE A 186 -14.71 -20.32 -22.43
CA ILE A 186 -14.25 -21.03 -23.64
C ILE A 186 -14.99 -22.38 -23.77
N ALA A 187 -15.11 -23.16 -22.69
CA ALA A 187 -15.81 -24.43 -22.72
C ALA A 187 -17.28 -24.27 -23.13
N ILE A 188 -17.98 -23.26 -22.59
CA ILE A 188 -19.35 -22.92 -22.97
C ILE A 188 -19.42 -22.48 -24.43
N GLY A 189 -18.49 -21.63 -24.88
CA GLY A 189 -18.44 -21.16 -26.27
C GLY A 189 -18.22 -22.29 -27.28
N VAL A 190 -17.30 -23.22 -26.98
CA VAL A 190 -17.05 -24.42 -27.79
C VAL A 190 -18.28 -25.32 -27.80
N LEU A 191 -18.89 -25.61 -26.65
CA LEU A 191 -20.11 -26.41 -26.57
C LEU A 191 -21.25 -25.78 -27.39
N GLY A 192 -21.45 -24.47 -27.27
CA GLY A 192 -22.44 -23.74 -28.04
C GLY A 192 -22.17 -23.80 -29.55
N ALA A 193 -20.92 -23.65 -29.97
CA ALA A 193 -20.53 -23.79 -31.38
C ALA A 193 -20.76 -25.21 -31.92
N LEU A 194 -20.45 -26.25 -31.13
CA LEU A 194 -20.71 -27.65 -31.49
C LEU A 194 -22.21 -27.93 -31.64
N ILE A 195 -23.02 -27.48 -30.67
CA ILE A 195 -24.48 -27.61 -30.73
C ILE A 195 -25.04 -26.88 -31.97
N ALA A 196 -24.61 -25.64 -32.21
CA ALA A 196 -25.03 -24.88 -33.38
C ALA A 196 -24.63 -25.57 -34.70
N ALA A 197 -23.43 -26.14 -34.77
CA ALA A 197 -22.98 -26.92 -35.92
C ALA A 197 -23.86 -28.15 -36.16
N LEU A 198 -24.19 -28.92 -35.11
CA LEU A 198 -25.09 -30.08 -35.20
C LEU A 198 -26.48 -29.70 -35.72
N TYR A 199 -27.08 -28.64 -35.17
CA TYR A 199 -28.36 -28.10 -35.66
C TYR A 199 -28.28 -27.66 -37.12
N SER A 200 -27.21 -26.96 -37.52
CA SER A 200 -27.01 -26.51 -38.91
C SER A 200 -26.79 -27.65 -39.90
N SER A 201 -26.34 -28.81 -39.42
CA SER A 201 -26.11 -30.02 -40.23
C SER A 201 -27.37 -30.89 -40.41
N GLY A 202 -28.52 -30.46 -39.89
CA GLY A 202 -29.79 -31.20 -39.98
C GLY A 202 -29.95 -32.31 -38.94
N GLY A 203 -29.13 -32.32 -37.88
CA GLY A 203 -29.30 -33.25 -36.75
C GLY A 203 -30.43 -32.78 -35.84
N GLU A 204 -31.54 -33.52 -35.79
CA GLU A 204 -32.54 -33.34 -34.72
C GLU A 204 -31.96 -33.82 -33.38
N ILE A 205 -31.91 -32.93 -32.39
CA ILE A 205 -31.59 -33.32 -31.02
C ILE A 205 -32.82 -34.00 -30.43
N GLN A 206 -32.82 -35.33 -30.44
CA GLN A 206 -33.83 -36.15 -29.77
C GLN A 206 -33.56 -36.10 -28.26
N PHE A 207 -34.30 -35.26 -27.53
CA PHE A 207 -34.34 -35.30 -26.07
C PHE A 207 -35.28 -36.44 -25.67
N ASN A 208 -34.72 -37.57 -25.23
CA ASN A 208 -35.47 -38.69 -24.66
C ASN A 208 -35.49 -38.65 -23.14
#